data_AF-A0AAE2YBX8-F1
#
_entry.id   AF-A0AAE2YBX8-F1
#
_cell.length_a   1.000
_cell.length_b   1.000
_cell.length_c   1.000
_cell.angle_alpha   90.00
_cell.angle_beta   90.00
_cell.angle_gamma   90.00
#
_symmetry.space_group_name_H-M   'P 1'
#
loop_
_entity.id
_entity.type
_entity.pdbx_description
1 polymer ?
#
loop_
_entity_poly.entity_id
_entity_poly.type
_entity_poly.pdbx_seq_one_letter_code
_entity_poly.pdbx_strand_id
1 'polypeptide(L)'
;MSGDADRIIMDAKAKADSILEVAKKEAENIIMRAKEVSEDVRKEREKNFRRIIKNLLIDNQDEVLKGLKTITDLDIQLMYEEAKKLVGAHKNHDLIDSFPFIVSCPKCSTDFFLDSELEEELVESEGKVFGAFSCPNCNALSRYEFYEGKFVSTLDRGLPEKTFLGFKVNELRKRVEELLTPLYNEVIKFGESKHSVLAIPMADKCRMILRHIAKKRSDEEKWETRWNCRFKADIDNTYMCSLTGEINFESKRESKTGSITFSMPLKLEKSYTLPRGDIETLAHTLANIFSETGKEATLQVLSLLEHAPLVLEWMRPLKRVMAFETPEEMVPLVSELEQKIKERKEKQEKTGKQPLRI
;
A
#
# COMPACT_ATOMS: atom_id res chain seq x y z
N MET A 1 45.07 9.95 31.31
CA MET A 1 44.13 10.36 30.23
C MET A 1 42.70 10.61 30.71
N SER A 2 42.39 10.64 32.02
CA SER A 2 41.01 10.76 32.52
C SER A 2 40.53 12.18 32.85
N GLY A 3 41.44 13.17 32.98
CA GLY A 3 41.06 14.52 33.44
C GLY A 3 40.30 15.38 32.41
N ASP A 4 40.57 15.19 31.12
CA ASP A 4 39.96 16.01 30.07
C ASP A 4 38.53 15.56 29.72
N ALA A 5 38.26 14.26 29.82
CA ALA A 5 36.93 13.71 29.60
C ALA A 5 35.93 14.16 30.68
N ASP A 6 36.36 14.15 31.95
CA ASP A 6 35.54 14.62 33.07
C ASP A 6 35.24 16.12 32.96
N ARG A 7 36.21 16.90 32.48
CA ARG A 7 36.02 18.34 32.25
C ARG A 7 35.04 18.63 31.12
N ILE A 8 35.10 17.88 30.03
CA ILE A 8 34.15 17.99 28.91
C ILE A 8 32.73 17.61 29.35
N ILE A 9 32.58 16.57 30.18
CA ILE A 9 31.28 16.15 30.71
C ILE A 9 30.72 17.20 31.66
N MET A 10 31.54 17.78 32.53
CA MET A 10 31.12 18.87 33.42
C MET A 10 30.70 20.12 32.66
N ASP A 11 31.46 20.52 31.64
CA ASP A 11 31.14 21.69 30.80
C ASP A 11 29.86 21.46 29.98
N ALA A 12 29.66 20.24 29.45
CA ALA A 12 28.42 19.86 28.76
C ALA A 12 27.21 19.88 29.69
N LYS A 13 27.37 19.42 30.93
CA LYS A 13 26.32 19.41 31.95
C LYS A 13 25.97 20.83 32.41
N ALA A 14 26.96 21.67 32.67
CA ALA A 14 26.74 23.08 33.01
C ALA A 14 26.04 23.85 31.89
N LYS A 15 26.36 23.53 30.62
CA LYS A 15 25.70 24.11 29.46
C LYS A 15 24.27 23.62 29.29
N ALA A 16 24.01 22.33 29.54
CA ALA A 16 22.66 21.77 29.55
C ALA A 16 21.80 22.40 30.66
N ASP A 17 22.36 22.55 31.87
CA ASP A 17 21.68 23.17 33.01
C ASP A 17 21.39 24.66 32.75
N SER A 18 22.32 25.38 32.12
CA SER A 18 22.09 26.78 31.69
C SER A 18 21.00 26.89 30.62
N ILE A 19 20.91 25.95 29.67
CA ILE A 19 19.86 25.92 28.65
C ILE A 19 18.51 25.63 29.31
N LEU A 20 18.46 24.70 30.26
CA LEU A 20 17.28 24.37 31.05
C LEU A 20 16.79 25.55 31.90
N GLU A 21 17.70 26.32 32.48
CA GLU A 21 17.36 27.49 33.30
C GLU A 21 16.82 28.65 32.45
N VAL A 22 17.38 28.86 31.26
CA VAL A 22 16.85 29.83 30.28
C VAL A 22 15.47 29.40 29.81
N ALA A 23 15.29 28.12 29.47
CA ALA A 23 13.99 27.57 29.07
C ALA A 23 12.94 27.68 30.19
N LYS A 24 13.34 27.49 31.46
CA LYS A 24 12.48 27.70 32.63
C LYS A 24 12.04 29.15 32.76
N LYS A 25 12.99 30.10 32.70
CA LYS A 25 12.67 31.53 32.78
C LYS A 25 11.78 32.00 31.64
N GLU A 26 11.98 31.45 30.46
CA GLU A 26 11.18 31.75 29.29
C GLU A 26 9.77 31.14 29.41
N ALA A 27 9.66 29.92 29.95
CA ALA A 27 8.38 29.31 30.31
C ALA A 27 7.65 30.10 31.42
N GLU A 28 8.34 30.56 32.46
CA GLU A 28 7.80 31.41 33.52
C GLU A 28 7.32 32.77 32.99
N ASN A 29 8.07 33.38 32.06
CA ASN A 29 7.63 34.60 31.37
C ASN A 29 6.42 34.35 30.45
N ILE A 30 6.36 33.18 29.80
CA ILE A 30 5.19 32.74 29.00
C ILE A 30 3.98 32.47 29.91
N ILE A 31 4.18 32.00 31.14
CA ILE A 31 3.15 31.76 32.18
C ILE A 31 2.70 33.07 32.82
N MET A 32 3.60 34.04 33.07
CA MET A 32 3.24 35.37 33.54
C MET A 32 2.45 36.15 32.48
N ARG A 33 2.87 36.06 31.21
CA ARG A 33 2.06 36.49 30.06
C ARG A 33 0.81 35.64 29.86
N ALA A 34 0.71 34.48 30.52
CA ALA A 34 -0.47 33.60 30.47
C ALA A 34 -1.57 33.97 31.49
N LYS A 35 -1.27 34.78 32.50
CA LYS A 35 -2.26 35.17 33.54
C LYS A 35 -3.28 36.20 33.04
N GLU A 36 -3.07 36.77 31.85
CA GLU A 36 -4.05 37.52 31.08
C GLU A 36 -4.19 36.87 29.69
N VAL A 37 -4.97 35.80 29.57
CA VAL A 37 -5.09 35.06 28.29
C VAL A 37 -6.52 35.06 27.82
N SER A 38 -6.77 35.83 26.76
CA SER A 38 -7.95 35.70 25.92
C SER A 38 -8.00 34.31 25.27
N GLU A 39 -9.20 33.83 24.96
CA GLU A 39 -9.43 32.53 24.31
C GLU A 39 -8.61 32.32 23.03
N ASP A 40 -8.24 33.40 22.33
CA ASP A 40 -7.45 33.36 21.11
C ASP A 40 -6.01 32.86 21.36
N VAL A 41 -5.40 33.27 22.48
CA VAL A 41 -4.04 32.81 22.84
C VAL A 41 -4.08 31.35 23.31
N ARG A 42 -5.17 30.90 23.91
CA ARG A 42 -5.38 29.48 24.24
C ARG A 42 -5.52 28.63 22.97
N LYS A 43 -6.32 29.05 21.99
CA LYS A 43 -6.49 28.36 20.69
C LYS A 43 -5.18 28.27 19.92
N GLU A 44 -4.38 29.34 19.90
CA GLU A 44 -3.09 29.33 19.20
C GLU A 44 -2.06 28.43 19.90
N ARG A 45 -2.12 28.31 21.24
CA ARG A 45 -1.32 27.33 21.99
C ARG A 45 -1.74 25.89 21.71
N GLU A 46 -3.03 25.58 21.72
CA GLU A 46 -3.56 24.25 21.36
C GLU A 46 -3.14 23.85 19.94
N LYS A 47 -3.20 24.78 18.98
CA LYS A 47 -2.74 24.58 17.60
C LYS A 47 -1.24 24.27 17.50
N ASN A 48 -0.41 25.03 18.22
CA ASN A 48 1.04 24.79 18.25
C ASN A 48 1.39 23.47 18.96
N PHE A 49 0.70 23.11 20.04
CA PHE A 49 0.85 21.81 20.70
C PHE A 49 0.45 20.65 19.79
N ARG A 50 -0.68 20.74 19.09
CA ARG A 50 -1.09 19.73 18.09
C ARG A 50 -0.02 19.55 17.00
N ARG A 51 0.61 20.64 16.55
CA ARG A 51 1.71 20.58 15.56
C ARG A 51 2.95 19.87 16.11
N ILE A 52 3.35 20.19 17.34
CA ILE A 52 4.50 19.56 18.01
C ILE A 52 4.24 18.06 18.24
N ILE A 53 3.06 17.70 18.72
CA ILE A 53 2.64 16.31 18.93
C ILE A 53 2.63 15.56 17.58
N LYS A 54 2.06 16.14 16.52
CA LYS A 54 2.05 15.54 15.16
C LYS A 54 3.48 15.21 14.69
N ASN A 55 4.44 16.11 14.91
CA ASN A 55 5.83 15.90 14.50
C ASN A 55 6.60 14.92 15.39
N LEU A 56 6.27 14.82 16.67
CA LEU A 56 6.95 13.94 17.63
C LEU A 56 6.38 12.51 17.66
N LEU A 57 5.10 12.30 17.33
CA LEU A 57 4.43 10.99 17.31
C LEU A 57 4.81 10.11 16.11
N ILE A 58 5.46 10.68 15.09
CA ILE A 58 5.86 9.91 13.90
C ILE A 58 6.86 8.80 14.29
N ASP A 59 7.72 9.02 15.30
CA ASP A 59 8.82 8.11 15.63
C ASP A 59 8.97 7.68 17.11
N ASN A 60 8.38 8.38 18.11
CA ASN A 60 8.63 8.07 19.55
C ASN A 60 7.37 8.21 20.44
N GLN A 61 6.37 7.38 20.20
CA GLN A 61 5.03 7.47 20.80
C GLN A 61 5.00 7.39 22.34
N ASP A 62 5.79 6.51 22.95
CA ASP A 62 5.76 6.27 24.41
C ASP A 62 6.56 7.31 25.23
N GLU A 63 7.68 7.81 24.69
CA GLU A 63 8.54 8.78 25.37
C GLU A 63 7.91 10.18 25.40
N VAL A 64 7.23 10.57 24.31
CA VAL A 64 6.54 11.86 24.17
C VAL A 64 5.35 11.95 25.14
N LEU A 65 4.62 10.86 25.34
CA LEU A 65 3.51 10.73 26.29
C LEU A 65 3.95 10.93 27.75
N LYS A 66 5.14 10.42 28.09
CA LYS A 66 5.70 10.49 29.44
C LYS A 66 6.21 11.90 29.77
N GLY A 67 6.83 12.57 28.80
CA GLY A 67 7.34 13.95 28.94
C GLY A 67 6.24 15.03 28.95
N LEU A 68 5.19 14.88 28.14
CA LEU A 68 4.12 15.89 28.07
C LEU A 68 3.27 15.95 29.34
N LYS A 69 2.98 14.80 29.97
CA LYS A 69 2.26 14.74 31.26
C LYS A 69 2.99 15.46 32.41
N THR A 70 4.30 15.68 32.28
CA THR A 70 5.10 16.35 33.31
C THR A 70 5.16 17.87 33.15
N ILE A 71 4.76 18.41 31.99
CA ILE A 71 5.04 19.82 31.61
C ILE A 71 3.79 20.72 31.67
N THR A 72 2.57 20.19 31.62
CA THR A 72 1.35 21.04 31.54
C THR A 72 0.15 20.51 32.34
N ASP A 73 -0.58 21.40 33.01
CA ASP A 73 -1.91 21.18 33.62
C ASP A 73 -3.07 21.07 32.59
N LEU A 74 -2.75 20.81 31.31
CA LEU A 74 -3.72 20.65 30.22
C LEU A 74 -4.20 19.20 30.13
N ASP A 75 -5.46 19.00 29.73
CA ASP A 75 -5.98 17.68 29.37
C ASP A 75 -5.37 17.21 28.03
N ILE A 76 -4.13 16.72 28.12
CA ILE A 76 -3.34 16.23 26.98
C ILE A 76 -3.93 14.94 26.40
N GLN A 77 -4.74 14.21 27.17
CA GLN A 77 -5.25 12.90 26.75
C GLN A 77 -6.15 13.05 25.52
N LEU A 78 -7.02 14.06 25.50
CA LEU A 78 -7.89 14.37 24.36
C LEU A 78 -7.07 14.75 23.11
N MET A 79 -6.10 15.66 23.27
CA MET A 79 -5.22 16.09 22.16
C MET A 79 -4.36 14.95 21.62
N TYR A 80 -3.89 14.07 22.50
CA TYR A 80 -3.11 12.89 22.13
C TYR A 80 -3.95 11.90 21.31
N GLU A 81 -5.19 11.60 21.75
CA GLU A 81 -6.07 10.71 20.99
C GLU A 81 -6.38 11.31 19.62
N GLU A 82 -6.72 12.61 19.53
CA GLU A 82 -6.91 13.28 18.23
C GLU A 82 -5.67 13.20 17.32
N ALA A 83 -4.48 13.44 17.86
CA ALA A 83 -3.25 13.34 17.09
C ALA A 83 -2.95 11.90 16.65
N LYS A 84 -3.20 10.91 17.50
CA LYS A 84 -3.07 9.49 17.17
C LYS A 84 -4.02 9.08 16.05
N LYS A 85 -5.27 9.57 16.07
CA LYS A 85 -6.24 9.34 14.98
C LYS A 85 -5.74 9.92 13.66
N LEU A 86 -5.24 11.16 13.69
CA LEU A 86 -4.71 11.85 12.52
C LEU A 86 -3.49 11.14 11.95
N VAL A 87 -2.52 10.75 12.78
CA VAL A 87 -1.33 9.97 12.36
C VAL A 87 -1.74 8.62 11.78
N GLY A 88 -2.70 7.93 12.40
CA GLY A 88 -3.24 6.68 11.86
C GLY A 88 -3.90 6.86 10.49
N ALA A 89 -4.65 7.96 10.30
CA ALA A 89 -5.28 8.28 9.03
C ALA A 89 -4.26 8.55 7.91
N HIS A 90 -3.18 9.30 8.21
CA HIS A 90 -2.07 9.50 7.27
C HIS A 90 -1.38 8.18 6.93
N LYS A 91 -1.06 7.34 7.93
CA LYS A 91 -0.49 6.01 7.68
C LYS A 91 -1.41 5.15 6.80
N ASN A 92 -2.72 5.20 7.00
CA ASN A 92 -3.66 4.46 6.16
C ASN A 92 -3.70 5.00 4.73
N HIS A 93 -3.61 6.32 4.54
CA HIS A 93 -3.51 6.96 3.22
C HIS A 93 -2.20 6.58 2.52
N ASP A 94 -1.06 6.69 3.18
CA ASP A 94 0.26 6.33 2.63
C ASP A 94 0.31 4.86 2.16
N LEU A 95 -0.46 3.99 2.82
CA LEU A 95 -0.51 2.56 2.53
C LEU A 95 -1.53 2.18 1.46
N ILE A 96 -2.35 3.08 0.90
CA ILE A 96 -3.39 2.68 -0.08
C ILE A 96 -2.80 1.93 -1.28
N ASP A 97 -1.57 2.24 -1.67
CA ASP A 97 -0.93 1.53 -2.78
C ASP A 97 -0.34 0.18 -2.41
N SER A 98 0.04 -0.02 -1.14
CA SER A 98 0.67 -1.25 -0.66
C SER A 98 -0.32 -2.21 0.03
N PHE A 99 -1.44 -1.70 0.53
CA PHE A 99 -2.52 -2.45 1.18
C PHE A 99 -3.86 -1.74 0.95
N PRO A 100 -4.41 -1.78 -0.27
CA PRO A 100 -5.59 -1.00 -0.60
C PRO A 100 -6.84 -1.48 0.14
N PHE A 101 -7.72 -0.54 0.44
CA PHE A 101 -9.06 -0.80 0.96
C PHE A 101 -10.00 -1.10 -0.21
N ILE A 102 -10.90 -2.06 0.00
CA ILE A 102 -11.99 -2.32 -0.93
C ILE A 102 -13.20 -1.55 -0.43
N VAL A 103 -13.75 -0.73 -1.32
CA VAL A 103 -14.88 0.15 -1.01
C VAL A 103 -15.94 0.00 -2.08
N SER A 104 -17.19 0.14 -1.68
CA SER A 104 -18.33 0.16 -2.61
C SER A 104 -18.67 1.60 -2.96
N CYS A 105 -18.78 1.91 -4.25
CA CYS A 105 -19.18 3.25 -4.69
C CYS A 105 -20.58 3.59 -4.14
N PRO A 106 -20.77 4.71 -3.43
CA PRO A 106 -22.08 5.09 -2.88
C PRO A 106 -23.16 5.34 -3.94
N LYS A 107 -22.77 5.63 -5.19
CA LYS A 107 -23.70 5.91 -6.30
C LYS A 107 -24.14 4.66 -7.05
N CYS A 108 -23.19 3.78 -7.42
CA CYS A 108 -23.46 2.64 -8.31
C CYS A 108 -23.19 1.27 -7.67
N SER A 109 -22.83 1.25 -6.38
CA SER A 109 -22.55 0.04 -5.59
C SER A 109 -21.47 -0.88 -6.15
N THR A 110 -20.68 -0.42 -7.13
CA THR A 110 -19.55 -1.18 -7.67
C THR A 110 -18.42 -1.17 -6.65
N ASP A 111 -17.92 -2.35 -6.31
CA ASP A 111 -16.74 -2.52 -5.47
C ASP A 111 -15.47 -2.22 -6.28
N PHE A 112 -14.53 -1.51 -5.67
CA PHE A 112 -13.20 -1.27 -6.24
C PHE A 112 -12.18 -1.04 -5.13
N PHE A 113 -10.90 -1.22 -5.46
CA PHE A 113 -9.81 -0.84 -4.56
C PHE A 113 -9.58 0.67 -4.61
N LEU A 114 -9.43 1.30 -3.45
CA LEU A 114 -8.84 2.63 -3.39
C LEU A 114 -7.42 2.57 -3.97
N ASP A 115 -7.09 3.54 -4.81
CA ASP A 115 -5.81 3.62 -5.51
C ASP A 115 -5.45 5.10 -5.62
N SER A 116 -4.19 5.45 -5.38
CA SER A 116 -3.70 6.83 -5.51
C SER A 116 -3.98 7.43 -6.89
N GLU A 117 -4.07 6.59 -7.93
CA GLU A 117 -4.33 7.01 -9.30
C GLU A 117 -5.80 7.38 -9.55
N LEU A 118 -6.70 6.99 -8.64
CA LEU A 118 -8.10 7.43 -8.62
C LEU A 118 -8.31 8.66 -7.72
N GLU A 119 -7.31 9.02 -6.91
CA GLU A 119 -7.37 10.15 -5.99
C GLU A 119 -7.14 11.46 -6.76
N GLU A 120 -8.13 12.34 -6.72
CA GLU A 120 -8.05 13.66 -7.34
C GLU A 120 -7.54 14.72 -6.35
N GLU A 121 -7.79 14.52 -5.06
CA GLU A 121 -7.42 15.47 -4.01
C GLU A 121 -7.27 14.76 -2.66
N LEU A 122 -6.28 15.18 -1.88
CA LEU A 122 -6.11 14.84 -0.47
C LEU A 122 -6.25 16.12 0.37
N VAL A 123 -7.21 16.12 1.30
CA VAL A 123 -7.53 17.26 2.16
C VAL A 123 -7.41 16.86 3.62
N GLU A 124 -6.57 17.58 4.37
CA GLU A 124 -6.57 17.55 5.84
C GLU A 124 -7.44 18.70 6.37
N SER A 125 -8.53 18.40 7.09
CA SER A 125 -9.41 19.40 7.68
C SER A 125 -9.94 18.91 9.01
N GLU A 126 -10.01 19.80 10.01
CA GLU A 126 -10.58 19.51 11.34
C GLU A 126 -9.95 18.26 12.02
N GLY A 127 -8.65 18.03 11.81
CA GLY A 127 -7.96 16.87 12.39
C GLY A 127 -8.30 15.52 11.72
N LYS A 128 -8.88 15.56 10.52
CA LYS A 128 -9.21 14.38 9.71
C LYS A 128 -8.51 14.44 8.35
N VAL A 129 -8.26 13.27 7.77
CA VAL A 129 -7.67 13.11 6.44
C VAL A 129 -8.74 12.56 5.50
N PHE A 130 -8.95 13.27 4.39
CA PHE A 130 -9.94 12.91 3.38
C PHE A 130 -9.30 12.79 2.00
N GLY A 131 -9.57 11.70 1.30
CA GLY A 131 -9.26 11.57 -0.13
C GLY A 131 -10.51 11.67 -0.99
N ALA A 132 -10.44 12.38 -2.12
CA ALA A 132 -11.49 12.47 -3.10
C ALA A 132 -11.22 11.48 -4.25
N PHE A 133 -12.02 10.43 -4.36
CA PHE A 133 -11.78 9.32 -5.29
C PHE A 133 -12.83 9.28 -6.40
N SER A 134 -12.37 9.17 -7.65
CA SER A 134 -13.26 8.94 -8.78
C SER A 134 -13.63 7.46 -8.90
N CYS A 135 -14.92 7.14 -8.88
CA CYS A 135 -15.38 5.78 -9.12
C CYS A 135 -15.00 5.33 -10.55
N PRO A 136 -14.31 4.18 -10.72
CA PRO A 136 -13.87 3.70 -12.03
C PRO A 136 -15.01 3.25 -12.95
N ASN A 137 -16.22 3.02 -12.40
CA ASN A 137 -17.38 2.58 -13.17
C ASN A 137 -18.33 3.73 -13.57
N CYS A 138 -18.61 4.66 -12.64
CA CYS A 138 -19.61 5.71 -12.87
C CYS A 138 -19.06 7.15 -12.79
N ASN A 139 -17.75 7.33 -12.56
CA ASN A 139 -17.05 8.62 -12.46
C ASN A 139 -17.57 9.58 -11.37
N ALA A 140 -18.43 9.12 -10.48
CA ALA A 140 -18.81 9.89 -9.29
C ALA A 140 -17.58 10.16 -8.42
N LEU A 141 -17.46 11.39 -7.93
CA LEU A 141 -16.38 11.78 -7.04
C LEU A 141 -16.84 11.56 -5.59
N SER A 142 -16.25 10.59 -4.91
CA SER A 142 -16.63 10.22 -3.54
C SER A 142 -15.52 10.59 -2.56
N ARG A 143 -15.87 11.31 -1.49
CA ARG A 143 -14.93 11.71 -0.45
C ARG A 143 -14.85 10.63 0.63
N TYR A 144 -13.67 10.07 0.84
CA TYR A 144 -13.38 9.01 1.80
C TYR A 144 -12.65 9.56 3.02
N GLU A 145 -13.05 9.19 4.24
CA GLU A 145 -12.36 9.55 5.49
C GLU A 145 -11.49 8.37 5.95
N PHE A 146 -10.17 8.58 6.02
CA PHE A 146 -9.19 7.51 6.29
C PHE A 146 -9.16 6.97 7.72
N TYR A 147 -9.66 7.75 8.69
CA TYR A 147 -9.72 7.28 10.08
C TYR A 147 -10.90 6.33 10.31
N GLU A 148 -12.09 6.77 9.91
CA GLU A 148 -13.33 6.01 10.07
C GLU A 148 -13.51 4.93 8.99
N GLY A 149 -12.76 5.03 7.89
CA GLY A 149 -12.78 4.05 6.81
C GLY A 149 -14.05 4.07 5.97
N LYS A 150 -14.67 5.24 5.76
CA LYS A 150 -15.99 5.35 5.10
C LYS A 150 -16.08 6.53 4.13
N PHE A 151 -16.99 6.44 3.16
CA PHE A 151 -17.39 7.57 2.34
C PHE A 151 -18.29 8.53 3.12
N VAL A 152 -17.98 9.82 3.08
CA VAL A 152 -18.72 10.88 3.79
C VAL A 152 -19.56 11.75 2.86
N SER A 153 -19.24 11.78 1.56
CA SER A 153 -20.04 12.46 0.54
C SER A 153 -19.75 11.90 -0.84
N THR A 154 -20.67 12.12 -1.78
CA THR A 154 -20.49 11.75 -3.19
C THR A 154 -21.13 12.81 -4.08
N LEU A 155 -20.36 13.29 -5.04
CA LEU A 155 -20.79 14.23 -6.07
C LEU A 155 -20.94 13.49 -7.38
N ASP A 156 -22.15 13.51 -7.94
CA ASP A 156 -22.36 13.12 -9.32
C ASP A 156 -21.87 14.22 -10.26
N ARG A 157 -20.88 13.91 -11.08
CA ARG A 157 -20.30 14.87 -12.02
C ARG A 157 -20.96 14.83 -13.40
N GLY A 158 -21.79 13.82 -13.68
CA GLY A 158 -22.42 13.66 -14.99
C GLY A 158 -21.42 13.62 -16.16
N LEU A 159 -20.17 13.18 -15.89
CA LEU A 159 -19.11 13.22 -16.90
C LEU A 159 -19.43 12.27 -18.05
N PRO A 160 -19.17 12.71 -19.30
CA PRO A 160 -19.36 11.85 -20.46
C PRO A 160 -18.45 10.63 -20.37
N GLU A 161 -18.88 9.54 -21.02
CA GLU A 161 -18.08 8.34 -21.12
C GLU A 161 -16.76 8.63 -21.83
N LYS A 162 -15.65 8.33 -21.16
CA LYS A 162 -14.32 8.60 -21.70
C LYS A 162 -13.97 7.54 -22.76
N THR A 163 -13.33 7.98 -23.84
CA THR A 163 -12.87 7.11 -24.92
C THR A 163 -11.36 7.15 -25.06
N PHE A 164 -10.79 6.05 -25.54
CA PHE A 164 -9.37 5.91 -25.86
C PHE A 164 -9.21 4.96 -27.04
N LEU A 165 -8.41 5.32 -28.05
CA LEU A 165 -8.27 4.57 -29.30
C LEU A 165 -9.60 4.24 -30.00
N GLY A 166 -10.62 5.10 -29.80
CA GLY A 166 -11.97 4.89 -30.33
C GLY A 166 -12.86 3.96 -29.50
N PHE A 167 -12.36 3.38 -28.40
CA PHE A 167 -13.12 2.49 -27.51
C PHE A 167 -13.62 3.23 -26.28
N LYS A 168 -14.76 2.80 -25.75
CA LYS A 168 -15.24 3.20 -24.43
C LYS A 168 -14.36 2.58 -23.36
N VAL A 169 -13.71 3.42 -22.54
CA VAL A 169 -12.70 2.96 -21.58
C VAL A 169 -13.30 2.04 -20.52
N ASN A 170 -14.51 2.34 -20.03
CA ASN A 170 -15.18 1.51 -19.03
C ASN A 170 -15.62 0.15 -19.60
N GLU A 171 -16.00 0.10 -20.88
CA GLU A 171 -16.34 -1.16 -21.55
C GLU A 171 -15.11 -2.06 -21.66
N LEU A 172 -13.98 -1.52 -22.13
CA LEU A 172 -12.71 -2.25 -22.19
C LEU A 172 -12.27 -2.75 -20.81
N ARG A 173 -12.36 -1.87 -19.79
CA ARG A 173 -12.05 -2.20 -18.40
C ARG A 173 -12.87 -3.38 -17.89
N LYS A 174 -14.20 -3.33 -18.02
CA LYS A 174 -15.11 -4.41 -17.60
C LYS A 174 -14.75 -5.70 -18.30
N ARG A 175 -14.52 -5.63 -19.61
CA ARG A 175 -14.21 -6.82 -20.39
C ARG A 175 -12.91 -7.48 -19.95
N VAL A 176 -11.86 -6.71 -19.69
CA VAL A 176 -10.59 -7.22 -19.14
C VAL A 176 -10.80 -7.85 -17.75
N GLU A 177 -11.57 -7.19 -16.87
CA GLU A 177 -11.89 -7.70 -15.53
C GLU A 177 -12.66 -9.03 -15.55
N GLU A 178 -13.67 -9.13 -16.43
CA GLU A 178 -14.44 -10.36 -16.65
C GLU A 178 -13.53 -11.51 -17.10
N LEU A 179 -12.64 -11.27 -18.06
CA LEU A 179 -11.69 -12.27 -18.57
C LEU A 179 -10.67 -12.72 -17.51
N LEU A 180 -10.31 -11.84 -16.58
CA LEU A 180 -9.38 -12.16 -15.48
C LEU A 180 -10.06 -12.87 -14.30
N THR A 181 -11.38 -12.76 -14.18
CA THR A 181 -12.13 -13.27 -13.02
C THR A 181 -11.93 -14.76 -12.77
N PRO A 182 -12.01 -15.66 -13.78
CA PRO A 182 -11.74 -17.08 -13.58
C PRO A 182 -10.33 -17.34 -13.02
N LEU A 183 -9.32 -16.63 -13.53
CA LEU A 183 -7.93 -16.80 -13.08
C LEU A 183 -7.78 -16.47 -11.59
N TYR A 184 -8.27 -15.32 -11.14
CA TYR A 184 -8.05 -14.85 -9.76
C TYR A 184 -9.00 -15.48 -8.73
N ASN A 185 -10.15 -15.99 -9.18
CA ASN A 185 -11.09 -16.67 -8.30
C ASN A 185 -10.84 -18.18 -8.19
N GLU A 186 -10.25 -18.81 -9.22
CA GLU A 186 -10.10 -20.27 -9.28
C GLU A 186 -8.64 -20.72 -9.25
N VAL A 187 -7.74 -20.03 -9.96
CA VAL A 187 -6.34 -20.47 -10.14
C VAL A 187 -5.40 -19.82 -9.12
N ILE A 188 -5.47 -18.49 -8.95
CA ILE A 188 -4.63 -17.71 -8.04
C ILE A 188 -5.39 -17.48 -6.71
N LYS A 189 -6.21 -18.46 -6.31
CA LYS A 189 -7.04 -18.34 -5.11
C LYS A 189 -6.23 -18.65 -3.85
N PHE A 190 -5.91 -17.60 -3.10
CA PHE A 190 -5.24 -17.72 -1.80
C PHE A 190 -6.16 -17.22 -0.66
N GLY A 191 -6.93 -18.13 -0.06
CA GLY A 191 -7.87 -17.74 1.01
C GLY A 191 -8.95 -16.78 0.51
N GLU A 192 -9.13 -15.66 1.22
CA GLU A 192 -10.00 -14.57 0.78
C GLU A 192 -9.26 -13.75 -0.29
N SER A 193 -9.69 -13.91 -1.54
CA SER A 193 -9.08 -13.29 -2.72
C SER A 193 -10.06 -12.31 -3.36
N LYS A 194 -9.59 -11.12 -3.72
CA LYS A 194 -10.35 -10.11 -4.48
C LYS A 194 -9.44 -9.41 -5.48
N HIS A 195 -9.94 -9.16 -6.68
CA HIS A 195 -9.26 -8.39 -7.71
C HIS A 195 -10.18 -7.31 -8.28
N SER A 196 -9.58 -6.26 -8.83
CA SER A 196 -10.31 -5.33 -9.68
C SER A 196 -9.43 -4.74 -10.77
N VAL A 197 -10.05 -4.33 -11.88
CA VAL A 197 -9.36 -3.58 -12.94
C VAL A 197 -9.86 -2.14 -12.97
N LEU A 198 -8.91 -1.21 -12.88
CA LEU A 198 -9.12 0.22 -13.06
C LEU A 198 -8.67 0.63 -14.45
N ALA A 199 -9.30 1.66 -15.03
CA ALA A 199 -8.87 2.24 -16.28
C ALA A 199 -9.00 3.77 -16.23
N ILE A 200 -7.88 4.45 -16.46
CA ILE A 200 -7.71 5.89 -16.26
C ILE A 200 -7.16 6.47 -17.56
N PRO A 201 -8.02 7.11 -18.38
CA PRO A 201 -7.56 7.77 -19.58
C PRO A 201 -6.90 9.11 -19.22
N MET A 202 -5.73 9.32 -19.80
CA MET A 202 -4.90 10.52 -19.73
C MET A 202 -4.83 11.17 -21.12
N ALA A 203 -4.10 12.27 -21.29
CA ALA A 203 -4.07 13.02 -22.54
C ALA A 203 -3.57 12.21 -23.75
N ASP A 204 -2.57 11.35 -23.55
CA ASP A 204 -1.83 10.63 -24.59
C ASP A 204 -1.78 9.11 -24.38
N LYS A 205 -2.35 8.63 -23.28
CA LYS A 205 -2.35 7.22 -22.90
C LYS A 205 -3.57 6.82 -22.08
N CYS A 206 -3.84 5.53 -22.00
CA CYS A 206 -4.75 4.94 -21.04
C CYS A 206 -3.97 4.05 -20.07
N ARG A 207 -4.07 4.37 -18.78
CA ARG A 207 -3.48 3.58 -17.71
C ARG A 207 -4.51 2.57 -17.21
N MET A 208 -4.22 1.29 -17.36
CA MET A 208 -5.02 0.21 -16.75
C MET A 208 -4.27 -0.34 -15.54
N ILE A 209 -4.98 -0.52 -14.43
CA ILE A 209 -4.39 -1.02 -13.19
C ILE A 209 -5.14 -2.26 -12.74
N LEU A 210 -4.45 -3.39 -12.70
CA LEU A 210 -4.95 -4.59 -12.05
C LEU A 210 -4.49 -4.60 -10.60
N ARG A 211 -5.45 -4.63 -9.69
CA ARG A 211 -5.25 -4.85 -8.26
C ARG A 211 -5.70 -6.25 -7.91
N HIS A 212 -4.90 -6.94 -7.10
CA HIS A 212 -5.28 -8.22 -6.51
C HIS A 212 -4.78 -8.27 -5.08
N ILE A 213 -5.69 -8.46 -4.12
CA ILE A 213 -5.35 -8.78 -2.75
C ILE A 213 -5.82 -10.19 -2.46
N ALA A 214 -4.98 -10.96 -1.80
CA ALA A 214 -5.36 -12.17 -1.16
C ALA A 214 -4.86 -12.22 0.29
N LYS A 215 -5.68 -12.76 1.18
CA LYS A 215 -5.36 -12.90 2.60
C LYS A 215 -5.82 -14.24 3.13
N LYS A 216 -4.98 -14.84 3.97
CA LYS A 216 -5.38 -15.98 4.79
C LYS A 216 -4.75 -15.88 6.17
N ARG A 217 -5.48 -16.32 7.18
CA ARG A 217 -5.01 -16.36 8.56
C ARG A 217 -5.44 -17.65 9.23
N SER A 218 -4.70 -18.02 10.27
CA SER A 218 -5.11 -19.02 11.25
C SER A 218 -4.94 -18.43 12.64
N ASP A 219 -6.05 -18.22 13.33
CA ASP A 219 -6.03 -17.70 14.70
C ASP A 219 -5.52 -18.78 15.68
N GLU A 220 -5.79 -20.05 15.40
CA GLU A 220 -5.31 -21.21 16.19
C GLU A 220 -3.78 -21.37 16.08
N GLU A 221 -3.25 -21.34 14.86
CA GLU A 221 -1.81 -21.47 14.60
C GLU A 221 -1.07 -20.13 14.68
N LYS A 222 -1.79 -19.04 14.96
CA LYS A 222 -1.31 -17.67 15.12
C LYS A 222 -0.45 -17.17 13.96
N TRP A 223 -0.95 -17.28 12.73
CA TRP A 223 -0.28 -16.70 11.55
C TRP A 223 -1.26 -15.99 10.63
N GLU A 224 -0.73 -15.05 9.86
CA GLU A 224 -1.44 -14.31 8.83
C GLU A 224 -0.52 -14.14 7.62
N THR A 225 -1.05 -14.42 6.43
CA THR A 225 -0.36 -14.16 5.16
C THR A 225 -1.21 -13.25 4.30
N ARG A 226 -0.55 -12.27 3.69
CA ARG A 226 -1.11 -11.31 2.76
C ARG A 226 -0.32 -11.32 1.46
N TRP A 227 -1.05 -11.18 0.38
CA TRP A 227 -0.54 -11.05 -0.97
C TRP A 227 -1.21 -9.82 -1.57
N ASN A 228 -0.43 -8.90 -2.10
CA ASN A 228 -0.92 -7.77 -2.87
C ASN A 228 -0.16 -7.66 -4.18
N CYS A 229 -0.88 -7.58 -5.29
CA CYS A 229 -0.34 -7.22 -6.60
C CYS A 229 -0.97 -5.92 -7.09
N ARG A 230 -0.11 -5.06 -7.63
CA ARG A 230 -0.48 -3.89 -8.41
C ARG A 230 0.26 -3.94 -9.74
N PHE A 231 -0.45 -4.19 -10.82
CA PHE A 231 0.10 -4.13 -12.18
C PHE A 231 -0.46 -2.92 -12.90
N LYS A 232 0.40 -1.99 -13.31
CA LYS A 232 0.05 -0.82 -14.12
C LYS A 232 0.48 -1.06 -15.57
N ALA A 233 -0.48 -1.01 -16.48
CA ALA A 233 -0.26 -1.05 -17.92
C ALA A 233 -0.56 0.33 -18.51
N ASP A 234 0.47 1.03 -18.97
CA ASP A 234 0.36 2.30 -19.68
C ASP A 234 0.31 2.04 -21.19
N ILE A 235 -0.85 2.27 -21.80
CA ILE A 235 -1.10 2.05 -23.22
C ILE A 235 -1.11 3.39 -23.95
N ASP A 236 -0.21 3.60 -24.90
CA ASP A 236 -0.16 4.85 -25.67
C ASP A 236 -0.97 4.80 -26.98
N ASN A 237 -1.06 5.94 -27.66
CA ASN A 237 -1.76 6.08 -28.93
C ASN A 237 -1.14 5.27 -30.10
N THR A 238 0.07 4.72 -29.91
CA THR A 238 0.76 3.88 -30.89
C THR A 238 0.53 2.39 -30.66
N TYR A 239 -0.32 2.03 -29.67
CA TYR A 239 -0.55 0.65 -29.21
C TYR A 239 0.66 0.03 -28.52
N MET A 240 1.59 0.85 -28.02
CA MET A 240 2.65 0.36 -27.12
C MET A 240 2.12 0.30 -25.69
N CYS A 241 2.40 -0.81 -25.01
CA CYS A 241 2.02 -1.05 -23.62
C CYS A 241 3.27 -1.22 -22.77
N SER A 242 3.47 -0.32 -21.80
CA SER A 242 4.49 -0.45 -20.76
C SER A 242 3.84 -0.99 -19.50
N LEU A 243 4.30 -2.14 -19.00
CA LEU A 243 3.76 -2.79 -17.82
C LEU A 243 4.77 -2.69 -16.67
N THR A 244 4.36 -2.09 -15.56
CA THR A 244 5.10 -2.09 -14.30
C THR A 244 4.29 -2.83 -13.23
N GLY A 245 4.89 -3.79 -12.54
CA GLY A 245 4.28 -4.58 -11.49
C GLY A 245 4.97 -4.40 -10.16
N GLU A 246 4.19 -4.22 -9.11
CA GLU A 246 4.63 -4.29 -7.72
C GLU A 246 3.87 -5.42 -7.03
N ILE A 247 4.61 -6.36 -6.46
CA ILE A 247 4.06 -7.48 -5.70
C ILE A 247 4.61 -7.42 -4.30
N ASN A 248 3.73 -7.44 -3.31
CA ASN A 248 4.10 -7.50 -1.91
C ASN A 248 3.51 -8.78 -1.31
N PHE A 249 4.39 -9.71 -0.96
CA PHE A 249 4.04 -10.85 -0.14
C PHE A 249 4.48 -10.58 1.30
N GLU A 250 3.58 -10.75 2.26
CA GLU A 250 3.89 -10.63 3.68
C GLU A 250 3.31 -11.82 4.44
N SER A 251 4.10 -12.44 5.31
CA SER A 251 3.63 -13.47 6.23
C SER A 251 4.12 -13.17 7.64
N LYS A 252 3.16 -13.03 8.56
CA LYS A 252 3.39 -12.82 9.98
C LYS A 252 3.04 -14.09 10.74
N ARG A 253 3.93 -14.50 11.65
CA ARG A 253 3.67 -15.60 12.58
C ARG A 253 3.99 -15.18 14.00
N GLU A 254 3.08 -15.48 14.92
CA GLU A 254 3.26 -15.24 16.34
C GLU A 254 3.63 -16.55 17.03
N SER A 255 4.61 -16.47 17.91
CA SER A 255 5.13 -17.59 18.67
C SER A 255 5.27 -17.21 20.15
N LYS A 256 5.56 -18.18 21.00
CA LYS A 256 5.81 -17.93 22.43
C LYS A 256 7.01 -17.01 22.67
N THR A 257 7.94 -16.93 21.71
CA THR A 257 9.18 -16.14 21.81
C THR A 257 9.09 -14.79 21.11
N GLY A 258 7.95 -14.44 20.50
CA GLY A 258 7.74 -13.18 19.79
C GLY A 258 7.04 -13.36 18.43
N SER A 259 6.88 -12.25 17.70
CA SER A 259 6.34 -12.22 16.34
C SER A 259 7.46 -12.12 15.30
N ILE A 260 7.35 -12.91 14.24
CA ILE A 260 8.23 -12.84 13.07
C ILE A 260 7.39 -12.39 11.88
N THR A 261 7.88 -11.40 11.14
CA THR A 261 7.29 -10.97 9.87
C THR A 261 8.29 -11.19 8.75
N PHE A 262 7.86 -11.93 7.72
CA PHE A 262 8.56 -12.08 6.45
C PHE A 262 7.87 -11.19 5.42
N SER A 263 8.65 -10.38 4.70
CA SER A 263 8.13 -9.56 3.59
C SER A 263 9.01 -9.72 2.36
N MET A 264 8.38 -9.76 1.19
CA MET A 264 9.07 -9.92 -0.08
C MET A 264 8.44 -9.02 -1.14
N PRO A 265 9.00 -7.82 -1.33
CA PRO A 265 8.62 -6.94 -2.42
C PRO A 265 9.30 -7.39 -3.71
N LEU A 266 8.53 -7.57 -4.79
CA LEU A 266 9.03 -7.82 -6.13
C LEU A 266 8.57 -6.71 -7.08
N LYS A 267 9.46 -6.34 -7.99
CA LYS A 267 9.18 -5.39 -9.07
C LYS A 267 9.37 -6.07 -10.42
N LEU A 268 8.44 -5.82 -11.33
CA LEU A 268 8.48 -6.33 -12.70
C LEU A 268 8.30 -5.19 -13.68
N GLU A 269 9.06 -5.21 -14.77
CA GLU A 269 8.93 -4.24 -15.85
C GLU A 269 8.96 -4.97 -17.18
N LYS A 270 7.98 -4.69 -18.03
CA LYS A 270 7.84 -5.31 -19.35
C LYS A 270 7.28 -4.32 -20.36
N SER A 271 7.46 -4.62 -21.63
CA SER A 271 6.88 -3.82 -22.72
C SER A 271 6.34 -4.74 -23.81
N TYR A 272 5.19 -4.35 -24.36
CA TYR A 272 4.44 -5.12 -25.35
C TYR A 272 3.96 -4.21 -26.47
N THR A 273 3.84 -4.76 -27.66
CA THR A 273 3.09 -4.13 -28.76
C THR A 273 1.72 -4.78 -28.82
N LEU A 274 0.67 -3.99 -28.65
CA LEU A 274 -0.71 -4.46 -28.70
C LEU A 274 -1.18 -4.57 -30.15
N PRO A 275 -2.02 -5.57 -30.48
CA PRO A 275 -2.62 -5.66 -31.78
C PRO A 275 -3.58 -4.50 -32.01
N ARG A 276 -3.61 -3.98 -33.24
CA ARG A 276 -4.71 -3.13 -33.70
C ARG A 276 -5.88 -4.05 -34.01
N GLY A 277 -7.05 -3.75 -33.45
CA GLY A 277 -8.22 -4.61 -33.60
C GLY A 277 -9.43 -4.01 -32.93
N ASP A 278 -10.47 -4.82 -32.76
CA ASP A 278 -11.64 -4.46 -31.99
C ASP A 278 -11.39 -4.51 -30.47
N ILE A 279 -12.41 -4.13 -29.71
CA ILE A 279 -12.35 -4.10 -28.25
C ILE A 279 -12.09 -5.50 -27.64
N GLU A 280 -12.62 -6.56 -28.25
CA GLU A 280 -12.43 -7.93 -27.78
C GLU A 280 -10.98 -8.37 -27.93
N THR A 281 -10.37 -8.11 -29.09
CA THR A 281 -8.97 -8.46 -29.34
C THR A 281 -8.04 -7.74 -28.35
N LEU A 282 -8.32 -6.45 -28.11
CA LEU A 282 -7.55 -5.65 -27.16
C LEU A 282 -7.75 -6.15 -25.71
N ALA A 283 -8.99 -6.44 -25.31
CA ALA A 283 -9.31 -6.93 -23.97
C ALA A 283 -8.64 -8.28 -23.68
N HIS A 284 -8.72 -9.24 -24.60
CA HIS A 284 -8.05 -10.54 -24.44
C HIS A 284 -6.53 -10.39 -24.36
N THR A 285 -5.94 -9.53 -25.18
CA THR A 285 -4.49 -9.29 -25.14
C THR A 285 -4.07 -8.72 -23.78
N LEU A 286 -4.78 -7.73 -23.27
CA LEU A 286 -4.50 -7.11 -21.98
C LEU A 286 -4.71 -8.09 -20.81
N ALA A 287 -5.80 -8.85 -20.84
CA ALA A 287 -6.06 -9.90 -19.86
C ALA A 287 -4.94 -10.96 -19.86
N ASN A 288 -4.44 -11.35 -21.04
CA ASN A 288 -3.30 -12.27 -21.15
C ASN A 288 -2.01 -11.66 -20.57
N ILE A 289 -1.69 -10.41 -20.89
CA ILE A 289 -0.51 -9.71 -20.33
C ILE A 289 -0.56 -9.70 -18.79
N PHE A 290 -1.71 -9.34 -18.23
CA PHE A 290 -1.91 -9.33 -16.78
C PHE A 290 -1.84 -10.74 -16.18
N SER A 291 -2.49 -11.72 -16.81
CA SER A 291 -2.49 -13.13 -16.39
C SER A 291 -1.10 -13.74 -16.37
N GLU A 292 -0.33 -13.57 -17.44
CA GLU A 292 1.05 -14.07 -17.53
C GLU A 292 1.95 -13.42 -16.48
N THR A 293 1.79 -12.12 -16.25
CA THR A 293 2.58 -11.40 -15.25
C THR A 293 2.21 -11.82 -13.83
N GLY A 294 0.92 -12.02 -13.54
CA GLY A 294 0.48 -12.56 -12.25
C GLY A 294 1.00 -13.98 -11.99
N LYS A 295 0.99 -14.85 -13.01
CA LYS A 295 1.56 -16.20 -12.93
C LYS A 295 3.07 -16.18 -12.71
N GLU A 296 3.79 -15.34 -13.45
CA GLU A 296 5.24 -15.18 -13.29
C GLU A 296 5.60 -14.69 -11.88
N ALA A 297 4.90 -13.68 -11.37
CA ALA A 297 5.10 -13.19 -10.02
C ALA A 297 4.87 -14.28 -8.98
N THR A 298 3.79 -15.05 -9.13
CA THR A 298 3.48 -16.18 -8.25
C THR A 298 4.61 -17.21 -8.27
N LEU A 299 5.11 -17.58 -9.44
CA LEU A 299 6.21 -18.54 -9.58
C LEU A 299 7.53 -18.03 -8.97
N GLN A 300 7.86 -16.74 -9.14
CA GLN A 300 9.04 -16.14 -8.51
C GLN A 300 8.93 -16.19 -7.00
N VAL A 301 7.75 -15.89 -6.44
CA VAL A 301 7.55 -15.99 -4.99
C VAL A 301 7.72 -17.43 -4.53
N LEU A 302 7.09 -18.41 -5.19
CA LEU A 302 7.19 -19.82 -4.79
C LEU A 302 8.61 -20.35 -4.85
N SER A 303 9.35 -20.04 -5.92
CA SER A 303 10.76 -20.45 -6.05
C SER A 303 11.62 -19.90 -4.92
N LEU A 304 11.45 -18.62 -4.56
CA LEU A 304 12.19 -18.02 -3.44
C LEU A 304 11.83 -18.66 -2.10
N LEU A 305 10.56 -19.01 -1.90
CA LEU A 305 10.09 -19.71 -0.71
C LEU A 305 10.67 -21.13 -0.61
N GLU A 306 10.88 -21.82 -1.73
CA GLU A 306 11.51 -23.15 -1.77
C GLU A 306 13.00 -23.12 -1.43
N HIS A 307 13.70 -22.02 -1.73
CA HIS A 307 15.14 -21.86 -1.48
C HIS A 307 15.50 -21.32 -0.11
N ALA A 308 14.51 -21.04 0.76
CA ALA A 308 14.74 -20.52 2.11
C ALA A 308 14.47 -21.62 3.17
N PRO A 309 15.46 -22.50 3.46
CA PRO A 309 15.27 -23.67 4.33
C PRO A 309 14.80 -23.34 5.76
N LEU A 310 15.19 -22.19 6.33
CA LEU A 310 14.68 -21.70 7.62
C LEU A 310 13.25 -21.15 7.54
N VAL A 311 12.88 -20.57 6.40
CA VAL A 311 11.53 -20.05 6.15
C VAL A 311 10.55 -21.20 5.94
N LEU A 312 10.96 -22.29 5.27
CA LEU A 312 10.14 -23.52 5.07
C LEU A 312 9.74 -24.24 6.36
N GLU A 313 10.60 -24.29 7.39
CA GLU A 313 10.23 -24.83 8.71
C GLU A 313 9.18 -23.97 9.41
N TRP A 314 9.22 -22.65 9.20
CA TRP A 314 8.26 -21.70 9.75
C TRP A 314 6.98 -21.58 8.90
N MET A 315 6.99 -22.07 7.66
CA MET A 315 5.94 -21.93 6.65
C MET A 315 5.16 -23.22 6.30
N ARG A 316 5.26 -24.30 7.08
CA ARG A 316 4.40 -25.51 6.89
C ARG A 316 2.90 -25.23 6.64
N PRO A 317 2.27 -24.16 7.18
CA PRO A 317 0.89 -23.83 6.83
C PRO A 317 0.69 -23.43 5.36
N LEU A 318 1.66 -22.77 4.71
CA LEU A 318 1.53 -22.24 3.34
C LEU A 318 1.39 -23.32 2.26
N LYS A 319 2.06 -24.47 2.42
CA LYS A 319 1.87 -25.64 1.52
C LYS A 319 0.47 -26.25 1.60
N ARG A 320 -0.27 -26.07 2.71
CA ARG A 320 -1.67 -26.51 2.86
C ARG A 320 -2.67 -25.48 2.34
N VAL A 321 -2.21 -24.27 2.04
CA VAL A 321 -3.06 -23.10 1.83
C VAL A 321 -3.32 -22.82 0.36
N MET A 322 -2.35 -23.12 -0.50
CA MET A 322 -2.53 -23.11 -1.94
C MET A 322 -3.26 -24.39 -2.31
N ALA A 323 -4.48 -24.28 -2.83
CA ALA A 323 -5.29 -25.43 -3.20
C ALA A 323 -4.70 -26.11 -4.44
N PHE A 324 -3.74 -26.99 -4.23
CA PHE A 324 -3.54 -28.16 -5.07
C PHE A 324 -4.06 -29.32 -4.22
N GLU A 325 -5.18 -29.92 -4.62
CA GLU A 325 -5.89 -30.88 -3.78
C GLU A 325 -5.07 -32.17 -3.56
N THR A 326 -4.05 -32.43 -4.39
CA THR A 326 -3.05 -33.47 -4.13
C THR A 326 -1.66 -33.11 -4.67
N PRO A 327 -0.57 -33.62 -4.04
CA PRO A 327 0.79 -33.55 -4.59
C PRO A 327 0.93 -34.16 -5.99
N GLU A 328 0.07 -35.11 -6.36
CA GLU A 328 0.09 -35.77 -7.69
C GLU A 328 -0.35 -34.84 -8.84
N GLU A 329 -1.17 -33.81 -8.58
CA GLU A 329 -1.62 -32.83 -9.59
C GLU A 329 -0.57 -31.76 -9.90
N MET A 330 0.39 -31.53 -9.00
CA MET A 330 1.52 -30.62 -9.24
C MET A 330 2.58 -31.23 -10.15
N VAL A 331 2.74 -32.56 -10.17
CA VAL A 331 3.84 -33.23 -10.89
C VAL A 331 3.82 -32.96 -12.41
N PRO A 332 2.67 -33.01 -13.11
CA PRO A 332 2.63 -32.72 -14.54
C PRO A 332 2.91 -31.24 -14.84
N LEU A 333 2.35 -30.32 -14.04
CA LEU A 333 2.53 -28.88 -14.21
C LEU A 333 3.97 -28.43 -13.92
N VAL A 334 4.57 -28.92 -12.84
CA VAL A 334 5.96 -28.66 -12.47
C VAL A 334 6.90 -29.27 -13.53
N SER A 335 6.64 -30.50 -13.99
CA SER A 335 7.44 -31.13 -15.05
C SER A 335 7.35 -30.39 -16.39
N GLU A 336 6.14 -29.95 -16.78
CA GLU A 336 5.94 -29.18 -18.02
C GLU A 336 6.58 -27.78 -17.93
N LEU A 337 6.56 -27.17 -16.75
CA LEU A 337 7.21 -25.88 -16.46
C LEU A 337 8.74 -25.99 -16.41
N GLU A 338 9.29 -27.03 -15.77
CA GLU A 338 10.73 -27.33 -15.76
C GLU A 338 11.24 -27.58 -17.18
N GLN A 339 10.46 -28.29 -18.01
CA GLN A 339 10.78 -28.51 -19.41
C GLN A 339 10.76 -27.21 -20.22
N LYS A 340 9.76 -26.34 -20.03
CA LYS A 340 9.69 -25.01 -20.67
C LYS A 340 10.80 -24.06 -20.22
N ILE A 341 11.22 -24.13 -18.96
CA ILE A 341 12.36 -23.38 -18.42
C ILE A 341 13.67 -23.88 -19.04
N LYS A 342 13.84 -25.21 -19.15
CA LYS A 342 15.00 -25.81 -19.80
C LYS A 342 15.09 -25.43 -21.28
N GLU A 343 13.97 -25.49 -22.01
CA GLU A 343 13.89 -25.05 -23.40
C GLU A 343 14.18 -23.55 -23.58
N ARG A 344 13.76 -22.70 -22.63
CA ARG A 344 14.09 -21.26 -22.63
C ARG A 344 15.56 -21.00 -22.33
N LYS A 345 16.16 -21.73 -21.39
CA LYS A 345 17.60 -21.64 -21.08
C LYS A 345 18.45 -22.11 -22.26
N GLU A 346 18.09 -23.22 -22.89
CA GLU A 346 18.77 -23.70 -24.11
C GLU A 346 18.61 -22.74 -25.30
N LYS A 347 17.45 -22.06 -25.42
CA LYS A 347 17.25 -20.99 -26.41
C LYS A 347 18.06 -19.73 -26.10
N GLN A 348 18.24 -19.38 -24.82
CA GLN A 348 19.08 -18.26 -24.40
C GLN A 348 20.58 -18.55 -24.61
N GLU A 349 21.04 -19.77 -24.31
CA GLU A 349 22.42 -20.19 -24.58
C GLU A 349 22.72 -20.22 -26.10
N LYS A 350 21.75 -20.65 -26.92
CA LYS A 350 21.89 -20.62 -28.39
C LYS A 350 21.83 -19.21 -29.00
N THR A 351 21.26 -18.23 -28.31
CA THR A 351 21.13 -16.84 -28.81
C THR A 351 22.21 -15.89 -28.27
N GLY A 352 23.13 -16.36 -27.43
CA GLY A 352 24.35 -15.64 -27.06
C GLY A 352 24.15 -14.30 -26.35
N LYS A 353 22.96 -14.02 -25.82
CA LYS A 353 22.74 -12.81 -25.01
C LYS A 353 23.02 -13.11 -23.55
N GLN A 354 24.10 -12.51 -23.03
CA GLN A 354 24.48 -12.59 -21.62
C GLN A 354 23.32 -12.16 -20.71
N PRO A 355 23.14 -12.81 -19.54
CA PRO A 355 22.20 -12.35 -18.54
C PRO A 355 22.65 -11.00 -17.97
N LEU A 356 21.71 -10.04 -17.91
CA LEU A 356 21.87 -8.82 -17.13
C LEU A 356 22.20 -9.20 -15.68
N ARG A 357 23.34 -8.71 -15.18
CA ARG A 357 23.72 -8.80 -13.78
C ARG A 357 22.67 -8.04 -12.96
N ILE A 358 22.14 -8.72 -11.94
CA ILE A 358 21.29 -8.18 -10.86
C ILE A 358 22.04 -7.09 -10.10
#